data_AF-A0A7X9HE80-F1
#
_entry.id   AF-A0A7X9HE80-F1
#
_cell.length_a   1.000
_cell.length_b   1.000
_cell.length_c   1.000
_cell.angle_alpha   90.00
_cell.angle_beta   90.00
_cell.angle_gamma   90.00
#
_symmetry.space_group_name_H-M   'P 1'
#
loop_
_entity.id
_entity.type
_entity.pdbx_description
1 polymer ?
#
loop_
_entity_poly.entity_id
_entity_poly.type
_entity_poly.pdbx_seq_one_letter_code
_entity_poly.pdbx_strand_id
1 'polypeptide(L)'
;MLKPQWRAVLFFLLILCFGVLIFGGYMIKKEKPPIPEKVIRPDGVVLFTGDDIIKGQNYYFSRGGHHIGTIWGHGSYLAPDWSADYLHRAGLFV
;
A
#
# COMPACT_ATOMS: atom_id res chain seq x y z
N MET A 1 -26.86 -15.59 -31.03
CA MET A 1 -27.05 -14.31 -30.30
C MET A 1 -27.54 -14.62 -28.89
N LEU A 2 -26.92 -14.04 -27.85
CA LEU A 2 -27.37 -14.18 -26.46
C LEU A 2 -28.80 -13.62 -26.31
N LYS A 3 -29.67 -14.33 -25.57
CA LYS A 3 -31.03 -13.83 -25.30
C LYS A 3 -30.95 -12.49 -24.56
N PRO A 4 -31.84 -11.52 -24.85
CA PRO A 4 -31.81 -10.18 -24.23
C PRO A 4 -31.76 -10.19 -22.70
N GLN A 5 -32.46 -11.13 -22.06
CA GLN A 5 -32.45 -11.34 -20.61
C GLN A 5 -31.05 -11.64 -20.02
N TRP A 6 -30.24 -12.44 -20.71
CA TRP A 6 -28.89 -12.77 -20.25
C TRP A 6 -27.94 -11.58 -20.37
N ARG A 7 -28.13 -10.74 -21.40
CA ARG A 7 -27.39 -9.48 -21.53
C ARG A 7 -27.73 -8.53 -20.38
N ALA A 8 -29.01 -8.41 -20.02
CA ALA A 8 -29.44 -7.58 -18.90
C ALA A 8 -28.83 -8.06 -17.57
N VAL A 9 -28.83 -9.36 -17.30
CA VAL A 9 -28.20 -9.94 -16.10
C VAL A 9 -26.70 -9.65 -16.05
N LEU A 10 -25.99 -9.84 -17.17
CA LEU A 10 -24.55 -9.53 -17.23
C LEU A 10 -24.28 -8.04 -16.98
N PHE A 11 -25.06 -7.14 -17.59
CA PHE A 11 -24.91 -5.69 -17.36
C PHE A 11 -25.19 -5.32 -15.91
N PHE A 12 -26.21 -5.92 -15.28
CA PHE A 12 -26.50 -5.71 -13.87
C PHE A 12 -25.33 -6.15 -12.97
N LEU A 13 -24.79 -7.35 -13.20
CA LEU A 13 -23.64 -7.85 -12.44
C LEU A 13 -22.40 -6.97 -12.65
N LEU A 14 -22.18 -6.50 -13.88
CA LEU A 14 -21.08 -5.59 -14.18
C LEU A 14 -21.20 -4.29 -13.37
N ILE A 15 -22.37 -3.66 -13.38
CA ILE A 15 -22.63 -2.42 -12.63
C ILE A 15 -22.44 -2.67 -11.14
N LEU A 16 -22.93 -3.78 -10.61
CA LEU A 16 -22.82 -4.12 -9.19
C LEU A 16 -21.35 -4.35 -8.79
N CYS A 17 -20.60 -5.15 -9.54
CA CYS A 17 -19.18 -5.43 -9.26
C CYS A 17 -18.33 -4.15 -9.34
N PHE A 18 -18.52 -3.33 -10.38
CA PHE A 18 -17.81 -2.06 -10.48
C PHE A 18 -18.24 -1.07 -9.40
N GLY A 19 -19.52 -1.06 -9.01
CA GLY A 19 -20.02 -0.27 -7.90
C GLY A 19 -19.31 -0.62 -6.59
N VAL A 20 -19.21 -1.90 -6.26
CA VAL A 20 -18.47 -2.39 -5.08
C VAL A 20 -16.99 -2.05 -5.17
N LEU A 21 -16.36 -2.25 -6.35
CA LEU A 21 -14.93 -1.95 -6.54
C LEU A 21 -14.61 -0.46 -6.35
N ILE A 22 -15.42 0.43 -6.93
CA ILE A 22 -15.25 1.89 -6.80
C ILE A 22 -15.46 2.32 -5.34
N PHE A 23 -16.50 1.79 -4.69
CA PHE A 23 -16.76 2.07 -3.28
C PHE A 23 -15.60 1.60 -2.40
N GLY A 24 -15.08 0.39 -2.62
CA GLY A 24 -13.89 -0.12 -1.93
C GLY A 24 -12.66 0.76 -2.15
N GLY A 25 -12.42 1.20 -3.40
CA GLY A 25 -11.33 2.12 -3.72
C GLY A 25 -11.44 3.47 -3.01
N TYR A 26 -12.66 4.02 -2.87
CA TYR A 26 -12.90 5.23 -2.10
C TYR A 26 -12.57 5.03 -0.62
N MET A 27 -13.02 3.92 -0.03
CA MET A 27 -12.72 3.59 1.37
C MET A 27 -11.21 3.42 1.60
N ILE A 28 -10.50 2.72 0.72
CA ILE A 28 -9.04 2.59 0.81
C ILE A 28 -8.35 3.96 0.73
N LYS A 29 -8.78 4.84 -0.19
CA LYS A 29 -8.20 6.19 -0.30
C LYS A 29 -8.38 7.00 0.98
N LYS A 30 -9.53 6.86 1.66
CA LYS A 30 -9.86 7.58 2.89
C LYS A 30 -9.14 7.01 4.12
N GLU A 31 -9.05 5.69 4.22
CA GLU A 31 -8.62 4.98 5.43
C GLU A 31 -7.16 4.49 5.38
N LYS A 32 -6.46 4.63 4.26
CA LYS A 32 -5.04 4.24 4.18
C LYS A 32 -4.19 4.97 5.23
N PRO A 33 -3.11 4.35 5.76
CA PRO A 33 -2.21 5.00 6.69
C PRO A 33 -1.69 6.34 6.13
N PRO A 34 -1.84 7.46 6.85
CA PRO A 34 -1.35 8.76 6.39
C PRO A 34 0.18 8.81 6.45
N ILE A 35 0.80 9.47 5.48
CA ILE A 35 2.23 9.80 5.54
C ILE A 35 2.35 11.06 6.42
N PRO A 36 3.05 11.00 7.56
CA PRO A 36 3.21 12.15 8.44
C PRO A 36 4.05 13.23 7.77
N GLU A 37 3.75 14.50 8.06
CA GLU A 37 4.55 15.63 7.54
C GLU A 37 5.95 15.64 8.15
N LYS A 38 6.06 15.36 9.45
CA LYS A 38 7.32 15.28 10.20
C LYS A 38 7.22 14.21 11.28
N VAL A 39 8.30 13.48 11.48
CA VAL A 39 8.50 12.59 12.63
C VAL A 39 9.50 13.25 13.56
N ILE A 40 9.10 13.50 14.79
CA ILE A 40 9.82 14.33 15.75
C ILE A 40 10.08 13.51 17.01
N ARG A 41 11.28 13.64 17.57
CA ARG A 41 11.62 13.11 18.90
C ARG A 41 10.90 13.91 20.00
N PRO A 42 10.76 13.36 21.21
CA PRO A 42 10.17 14.10 22.35
C PRO A 42 10.89 15.39 22.72
N ASP A 43 12.19 15.52 22.37
CA ASP A 43 13.00 16.73 22.60
C ASP A 43 12.84 17.79 21.49
N GLY A 44 11.92 17.59 20.54
CA GLY A 44 11.62 18.54 19.47
C GLY A 44 12.52 18.40 18.24
N VAL A 45 13.47 17.46 18.24
CA VAL A 45 14.35 17.22 17.08
C VAL A 45 13.59 16.47 15.99
N VAL A 46 13.56 17.02 14.77
CA VAL A 46 13.00 16.35 13.59
C VAL A 46 13.94 15.22 13.15
N LEU A 47 13.41 13.99 13.06
CA LEU A 47 14.14 12.82 12.56
C LEU A 47 14.11 12.73 11.03
N PHE A 48 12.91 12.83 10.46
CA PHE A 48 12.67 12.81 9.03
C PHE A 48 11.31 13.43 8.71
N THR A 49 11.14 13.83 7.46
CA THR A 49 9.93 14.47 6.93
C THR A 49 9.16 13.54 6.00
N GLY A 50 7.93 13.93 5.65
CA GLY A 50 7.13 13.24 4.63
C GLY A 50 7.85 13.15 3.28
N ASP A 51 8.61 14.18 2.91
CA ASP A 51 9.41 14.20 1.68
C ASP A 51 10.52 13.15 1.71
N ASP A 52 11.13 12.91 2.88
CA ASP A 52 12.16 11.88 3.05
C ASP A 52 11.56 10.47 2.89
N ILE A 53 10.33 10.25 3.39
CA ILE A 53 9.60 8.98 3.21
C ILE A 53 9.32 8.75 1.72
N ILE A 54 8.82 9.75 1.00
CA ILE A 54 8.51 9.65 -0.44
C ILE A 54 9.79 9.40 -1.25
N LYS A 55 10.88 10.11 -0.93
CA LYS A 55 12.20 9.90 -1.56
C LYS A 55 12.74 8.50 -1.27
N GLY A 56 12.60 8.00 -0.05
CA GLY A 56 12.97 6.64 0.34
C GLY A 56 12.19 5.58 -0.44
N GLN A 57 10.87 5.79 -0.62
CA GLN A 57 10.03 4.93 -1.45
C GLN A 57 10.50 4.91 -2.92
N ASN A 58 10.78 6.08 -3.49
CA ASN A 58 11.30 6.19 -4.87
C ASN A 58 12.67 5.52 -5.01
N TYR A 59 13.53 5.65 -4.00
CA TYR A 59 14.82 4.97 -3.96
C TYR A 59 14.68 3.45 -3.85
N TYR A 60 13.74 2.96 -3.05
CA TYR A 60 13.41 1.53 -3.02
C TYR A 60 13.02 1.00 -4.40
N PHE A 61 12.12 1.70 -5.11
CA PHE A 61 11.72 1.31 -6.46
C PHE A 61 12.86 1.40 -7.48
N SER A 62 13.74 2.41 -7.38
CA SER A 62 14.89 2.54 -8.29
C SER A 62 15.93 1.45 -8.09
N ARG A 63 15.97 0.82 -6.92
CA ARG A 63 16.86 -0.31 -6.60
C ARG A 63 16.26 -1.67 -6.93
N GLY A 64 15.10 -1.74 -7.60
CA GLY A 64 14.44 -2.98 -8.00
C GLY A 64 13.21 -3.32 -7.16
N GLY A 65 12.98 -2.59 -6.06
CA GLY A 65 11.76 -2.66 -5.26
C GLY A 65 11.28 -4.09 -4.96
N HIS A 66 10.05 -4.37 -5.40
CA HIS A 66 9.37 -5.65 -5.22
C HIS A 66 10.03 -6.83 -5.93
N HIS A 67 11.05 -6.63 -6.78
CA HIS A 67 11.80 -7.73 -7.38
C HIS A 67 12.88 -8.30 -6.46
N ILE A 68 13.25 -7.58 -5.40
CA ILE A 68 14.31 -8.00 -4.47
C ILE A 68 13.75 -8.67 -3.22
N GLY A 69 12.73 -8.06 -2.61
CA GLY A 69 12.07 -8.55 -1.40
C GLY A 69 10.64 -8.04 -1.32
N THR A 70 10.00 -8.17 -0.16
CA THR A 70 8.61 -7.72 0.04
C THR A 70 8.47 -6.49 0.93
N ILE A 71 7.39 -5.75 0.72
CA ILE A 71 6.86 -4.72 1.63
C ILE A 71 5.40 -5.08 1.87
N TRP A 72 4.98 -5.16 3.14
CA TRP A 72 3.63 -5.60 3.51
C TRP A 72 3.22 -6.92 2.81
N GLY A 73 4.15 -7.86 2.69
CA GLY A 73 3.93 -9.17 2.07
C GLY A 73 3.85 -9.16 0.54
N HIS A 74 3.98 -8.01 -0.12
CA HIS A 74 3.95 -7.91 -1.58
C HIS A 74 5.37 -7.79 -2.14
N GLY A 75 5.74 -8.66 -3.08
CA GLY A 75 7.02 -8.62 -3.79
C GLY A 75 7.60 -10.01 -4.04
N SER A 76 8.92 -10.12 -4.06
CA SER A 76 9.65 -11.37 -4.28
C SER A 76 10.18 -11.94 -2.96
N TYR A 77 10.55 -13.22 -2.98
CA TYR A 77 10.91 -13.98 -1.78
C TYR A 77 12.41 -14.28 -1.66
N LEU A 78 13.25 -13.58 -2.42
CA LEU A 78 14.71 -13.74 -2.34
C LEU A 78 15.27 -13.05 -1.10
N ALA A 79 14.92 -11.78 -0.90
CA ALA A 79 15.21 -11.01 0.31
C ALA A 79 14.01 -11.06 1.28
N PRO A 80 14.17 -10.66 2.56
CA PRO A 80 13.07 -10.70 3.53
C PRO A 80 11.97 -9.68 3.22
N ASP A 81 10.88 -9.75 3.99
CA ASP A 81 9.95 -8.63 4.08
C ASP A 81 10.56 -7.51 4.91
N TRP A 82 10.83 -6.36 4.29
CA TRP A 82 11.51 -5.25 4.96
C TRP A 82 10.64 -4.60 6.04
N SER A 83 9.30 -4.67 5.91
CA SER A 83 8.40 -4.15 6.96
C SER A 83 8.45 -5.03 8.20
N ALA A 84 8.45 -6.35 8.03
CA ALA A 84 8.55 -7.30 9.11
C ALA A 84 9.94 -7.33 9.76
N ASP A 85 11.02 -7.36 8.96
CA ASP A 85 12.40 -7.38 9.46
C ASP A 85 12.72 -6.08 10.23
N TYR A 86 12.33 -4.90 9.72
CA TYR A 86 12.50 -3.65 10.44
C TYR A 86 11.70 -3.63 11.74
N LEU A 87 10.42 -4.03 11.72
CA LEU A 87 9.57 -4.03 12.91
C LEU A 87 10.11 -4.99 13.98
N HIS A 88 10.57 -6.17 13.56
CA HIS A 88 11.19 -7.13 14.47
C HIS A 88 12.44 -6.55 15.13
N ARG A 89 13.38 -6.00 14.34
CA ARG A 89 14.60 -5.38 14.87
C ARG A 89 14.27 -4.22 15.79
N ALA A 90 13.35 -3.33 15.40
CA ALA A 90 12.92 -2.21 16.23
C ALA A 90 12.36 -2.69 17.57
N GLY A 91 11.52 -3.73 17.56
CA GLY A 91 10.96 -4.33 18.78
C GLY A 91 11.97 -5.06 19.67
N LEU A 92 13.16 -5.40 19.17
CA LEU A 92 14.25 -5.94 20.00
C LEU A 92 15.03 -4.84 20.75
N PHE A 93 14.96 -3.59 20.29
CA PHE A 93 15.67 -2.44 20.89
C PHE A 93 14.78 -1.53 21.73
N VAL A 94 13.46 -1.76 21.72
CA VAL A 94 12.47 -1.11 22.60
C VAL A 94 12.29 -1.95 23.85
#